data_AF-A0A660M8S6-F1
#
_entry.id   AF-A0A660M8S6-F1
#
_cell.length_a   1.000
_cell.length_b   1.000
_cell.length_c   1.000
_cell.angle_alpha   90.00
_cell.angle_beta   90.00
_cell.angle_gamma   90.00
#
_symmetry.space_group_name_H-M   'P 1'
#
loop_
_entity.id
_entity.type
_entity.pdbx_description
1 polymer ?
#
loop_
_entity_poly.entity_id
_entity_poly.type
_entity_poly.pdbx_seq_one_letter_code
_entity_poly.pdbx_strand_id
1 'polypeptide(L)'
;MIPMVGATIAGLLSAVILGLNAPTAGLFFLIYFLIYQQVENNVISPMIQARNNQLSALIIFVALTIGVYAFGLLGALLAIPLAACIKILVQEQLKSRKRRTREENSEKFVELLKKISN
;
A
#
# COMPACT_ATOMS: atom_id res chain seq x y z
N MET A 1 1.76 -2.96 7.38
CA MET A 1 1.38 -4.37 7.56
C MET A 1 0.28 -4.40 8.59
N ILE A 2 -0.96 -4.64 8.18
CA ILE A 2 -2.01 -5.02 9.13
C ILE A 2 -1.60 -6.40 9.65
N PRO A 3 -1.53 -6.64 10.97
CA PRO A 3 -1.14 -7.94 11.48
C PRO A 3 -2.18 -9.01 11.12
N MET A 4 -1.90 -9.77 10.05
CA MET A 4 -2.67 -10.93 9.58
C MET A 4 -2.56 -12.15 10.51
N VAL A 5 -1.62 -12.10 11.46
CA VAL A 5 -1.26 -13.22 12.33
C VAL A 5 -2.47 -13.75 13.10
N GLY A 6 -3.40 -12.87 13.52
CA GLY A 6 -4.61 -13.27 14.24
C GLY A 6 -5.56 -14.15 13.42
N ALA A 7 -5.78 -13.82 12.15
CA ALA A 7 -6.66 -14.60 11.27
C ALA A 7 -6.07 -15.97 10.95
N THR A 8 -4.77 -16.04 10.69
CA THR A 8 -4.07 -17.30 10.44
C THR A 8 -4.09 -18.22 11.65
N ILE A 9 -3.80 -17.70 12.85
CA ILE A 9 -3.83 -18.48 14.10
C ILE A 9 -5.25 -18.95 14.40
N ALA A 10 -6.25 -18.06 14.31
CA ALA A 10 -7.65 -18.41 14.57
C ALA A 10 -8.17 -19.47 13.59
N GLY A 11 -7.85 -19.34 12.30
CA GLY A 11 -8.25 -20.32 11.29
C GLY A 11 -7.58 -21.67 11.50
N LEU A 12 -6.29 -21.70 11.84
CA LEU A 12 -5.59 -22.96 12.12
C LEU A 12 -6.15 -23.65 13.37
N LEU A 13 -6.39 -22.91 14.45
CA LEU A 13 -7.01 -23.43 15.66
C LEU A 13 -8.42 -23.97 15.38
N SER A 14 -9.21 -23.25 14.59
CA SER A 14 -10.56 -23.69 14.18
C SER A 14 -10.51 -25.00 13.39
N ALA A 15 -9.53 -25.16 12.50
CA ALA A 15 -9.34 -26.41 11.76
C ALA A 15 -9.00 -27.59 12.67
N VAL A 16 -8.14 -27.38 13.66
CA VAL A 16 -7.78 -28.43 14.65
C VAL A 16 -8.99 -28.79 15.49
N ILE A 17 -9.69 -27.81 16.08
CA ILE A 17 -10.86 -28.05 16.93
C ILE A 17 -11.97 -28.76 16.15
N LEU A 18 -12.21 -28.35 14.90
CA LEU A 18 -13.20 -29.00 14.04
C LEU A 18 -12.78 -30.42 13.66
N GLY A 19 -11.49 -30.64 13.37
CA GLY A 19 -10.95 -31.96 13.05
C GLY A 19 -11.01 -32.95 14.21
N LEU A 20 -10.95 -32.48 15.46
CA LEU A 20 -11.12 -33.32 16.66
C LEU A 20 -12.55 -33.87 16.80
N ASN A 21 -13.56 -33.12 16.36
CA ASN A 21 -14.96 -33.54 16.43
C ASN A 21 -15.41 -34.28 15.16
N ALA A 22 -14.96 -33.82 14.00
CA ALA A 22 -15.31 -34.37 12.70
C ALA A 22 -14.11 -34.25 11.74
N PRO A 23 -13.28 -35.31 11.59
CA PRO A 23 -12.06 -35.25 10.79
C PRO A 23 -12.28 -34.87 9.33
N THR A 24 -13.38 -35.34 8.73
CA THR A 24 -13.76 -35.00 7.34
C THR A 24 -14.11 -33.53 7.21
N ALA A 25 -14.93 -32.98 8.10
CA ALA A 25 -15.29 -31.56 8.09
C ALA A 25 -14.08 -30.66 8.37
N GLY A 26 -13.20 -31.05 9.29
CA GLY A 26 -11.95 -30.35 9.59
C GLY A 26 -11.01 -30.31 8.38
N LEU A 27 -10.90 -31.42 7.63
CA LEU A 27 -10.10 -31.49 6.41
C LEU A 27 -10.64 -30.57 5.32
N PHE A 28 -11.95 -30.60 5.06
CA PHE A 28 -12.57 -29.71 4.08
C PHE A 28 -12.43 -28.23 4.46
N PHE A 29 -12.60 -27.89 5.74
CA PHE A 29 -12.39 -26.55 6.24
C PHE A 29 -10.93 -26.10 6.08
N LEU A 30 -9.96 -26.96 6.41
CA LEU A 30 -8.54 -26.65 6.27
C LEU A 30 -8.17 -26.36 4.81
N ILE A 31 -8.62 -27.19 3.87
CA ILE A 31 -8.40 -26.99 2.44
C ILE A 31 -9.00 -25.66 1.98
N TYR A 32 -10.26 -25.40 2.34
CA TYR A 32 -10.92 -24.13 2.06
C TYR A 32 -10.13 -22.94 2.63
N PHE A 33 -9.73 -23.01 3.89
CA PHE A 33 -9.01 -21.94 4.56
C PHE A 33 -7.65 -21.64 3.92
N LEU A 34 -6.93 -22.69 3.49
CA LEU A 34 -5.68 -22.52 2.75
C LEU A 34 -5.90 -21.84 1.41
N ILE A 35 -6.93 -22.22 0.65
CA ILE A 35 -7.28 -21.56 -0.62
C ILE A 35 -7.64 -20.10 -0.36
N TYR A 36 -8.48 -19.83 0.65
CA TYR A 36 -8.85 -18.49 1.06
C TYR A 36 -7.60 -17.64 1.39
N GLN A 37 -6.66 -18.19 2.17
CA GLN A 37 -5.40 -17.52 2.50
C GLN A 37 -4.54 -17.25 1.26
N GLN A 38 -4.48 -18.16 0.29
CA GLN A 38 -3.74 -17.92 -0.95
C GLN A 38 -4.37 -16.77 -1.76
N VAL A 39 -5.70 -16.72 -1.85
CA VAL A 39 -6.40 -15.62 -2.52
C VAL A 39 -6.16 -14.30 -1.81
N GLU A 40 -6.24 -14.30 -0.48
CA GLU A 40 -6.04 -13.08 0.30
C GLU A 40 -4.61 -12.56 0.15
N ASN A 41 -3.61 -13.42 0.29
CA ASN A 41 -2.20 -13.02 0.22
C ASN A 41 -1.74 -12.64 -1.19
N ASN A 42 -2.24 -13.32 -2.23
CA ASN A 42 -1.75 -13.14 -3.61
C ASN A 42 -2.61 -12.21 -4.48
N VAL A 43 -3.87 -11.95 -4.10
CA VAL A 43 -4.80 -11.15 -4.92
C VAL A 43 -5.32 -9.95 -4.14
N ILE A 44 -5.96 -10.19 -3.00
CA ILE A 44 -6.63 -9.14 -2.23
C ILE A 44 -5.61 -8.17 -1.65
N SER A 45 -4.58 -8.71 -0.98
CA SER A 45 -3.52 -7.95 -0.35
C SER A 45 -2.78 -7.03 -1.34
N PRO A 46 -2.28 -7.50 -2.50
CA PRO A 46 -1.66 -6.60 -3.47
C PRO A 46 -2.66 -5.63 -4.10
N MET A 47 -3.91 -6.01 -4.33
CA MET A 47 -4.92 -5.09 -4.88
C MET A 47 -5.20 -3.92 -3.93
N ILE A 48 -5.27 -4.17 -2.62
CA ILE A 48 -5.42 -3.13 -1.59
C ILE A 48 -4.13 -2.29 -1.48
N GLN A 49 -2.97 -2.94 -1.54
CA GLN A 49 -1.67 -2.29 -1.39
C GLN A 49 -1.13 -1.63 -2.68
N ALA A 50 -1.76 -1.84 -3.83
CA ALA A 50 -1.28 -1.39 -5.15
C ALA A 50 -1.15 0.14 -5.26
N ARG A 51 -1.78 0.91 -4.37
CA ARG A 51 -1.63 2.37 -4.31
C ARG A 51 -0.34 2.84 -3.63
N ASN A 52 0.57 1.94 -3.26
CA ASN A 52 1.80 2.35 -2.63
C ASN A 52 2.68 3.13 -3.60
N ASN A 53 2.99 4.37 -3.21
CA ASN A 53 3.88 5.25 -3.94
C ASN A 53 5.31 4.76 -3.75
N GLN A 54 5.70 3.72 -4.47
CA GLN A 54 7.02 3.09 -4.37
C GLN A 54 8.10 4.16 -4.54
N LEU A 55 9.04 4.24 -3.60
CA LEU A 55 10.24 5.03 -3.76
C LEU A 55 10.98 4.46 -4.97
N SER A 56 11.26 5.31 -5.97
CA SER A 56 12.07 4.88 -7.12
C SER A 56 13.42 4.37 -6.62
N ALA A 57 13.93 3.30 -7.24
CA ALA A 57 15.25 2.74 -6.92
C ALA A 57 16.34 3.83 -6.92
N LEU A 58 16.20 4.83 -7.80
CA LEU A 58 17.09 5.98 -7.85
C LEU A 58 17.08 6.82 -6.56
N ILE A 59 15.89 7.08 -6.00
CA ILE A 59 15.75 7.86 -4.75
C ILE A 59 16.38 7.10 -3.58
N ILE A 60 16.15 5.79 -3.53
CA ILE A 60 16.74 4.92 -2.51
C ILE A 60 18.27 4.95 -2.61
N PHE A 61 18.81 4.78 -3.82
CA PHE A 61 20.25 4.80 -4.06
C PHE A 61 20.88 6.13 -3.63
N VAL A 62 20.33 7.26 -4.09
CA VAL A 62 20.84 8.60 -3.73
C VAL A 62 20.76 8.83 -2.22
N ALA A 63 19.63 8.49 -1.59
CA ALA A 63 19.47 8.63 -0.15
C ALA A 63 20.46 7.77 0.64
N LEU A 64 20.68 6.52 0.22
CA LEU A 64 21.67 5.63 0.82
C LEU A 64 23.08 6.20 0.69
N THR A 65 23.48 6.66 -0.50
CA THR A 65 24.81 7.25 -0.71
C THR A 65 25.03 8.45 0.22
N ILE A 66 24.04 9.35 0.32
CA ILE A 66 24.11 10.52 1.21
C ILE A 66 24.15 10.08 2.68
N GLY A 67 23.31 9.13 3.08
CA GLY A 67 23.24 8.62 4.45
C GLY A 67 24.54 7.93 4.89
N VAL A 68 25.08 7.04 4.06
CA VAL A 68 26.38 6.37 4.30
C VAL A 68 27.47 7.41 4.46
N TYR A 69 27.52 8.42 3.59
CA TYR A 69 28.57 9.42 3.63
C TYR A 69 28.49 10.31 4.88
N ALA A 70 27.27 10.63 5.34
CA ALA A 70 27.07 11.52 6.49
C ALA A 70 27.32 10.84 7.85
N PHE A 71 26.82 9.61 8.05
CA PHE A 71 26.83 8.93 9.36
C PHE A 71 27.20 7.44 9.28
N GLY A 72 27.80 7.00 8.18
CA GLY A 72 28.18 5.59 7.98
C GLY A 72 26.97 4.66 8.00
N LEU A 73 27.09 3.52 8.68
CA LEU A 73 26.04 2.51 8.77
C LEU A 73 24.74 3.04 9.39
N LEU A 74 24.83 3.93 10.38
CA LEU A 74 23.64 4.53 11.01
C LEU A 74 22.87 5.42 10.03
N GLY A 75 23.59 6.20 9.22
CA GLY A 75 22.98 6.98 8.15
C GLY A 75 22.39 6.09 7.05
N ALA A 76 23.03 4.95 6.79
CA ALA A 76 22.46 3.74 6.17
C ALA A 76 20.99 3.47 6.52
N LEU A 77 20.78 3.15 7.78
CA LEU A 77 19.51 2.71 8.33
C LEU A 77 18.45 3.82 8.29
N LEU A 78 18.86 5.06 8.54
CA LEU A 78 17.96 6.22 8.57
C LEU A 78 17.64 6.79 7.18
N ALA A 79 18.48 6.54 6.17
CA ALA A 79 18.32 7.11 4.83
C ALA A 79 16.96 6.78 4.18
N ILE A 80 16.53 5.52 4.29
CA ILE A 80 15.29 5.04 3.67
C ILE A 80 14.05 5.74 4.25
N PRO A 81 13.80 5.74 5.58
CA PRO A 81 12.64 6.42 6.14
C PRO A 81 12.69 7.94 5.93
N LEU A 82 13.86 8.57 5.99
CA LEU A 82 14.01 10.00 5.68
C LEU A 82 13.62 10.32 4.23
N ALA A 83 14.11 9.54 3.27
CA ALA A 83 13.77 9.71 1.86
C ALA A 83 12.27 9.50 1.61
N ALA A 84 11.64 8.55 2.30
CA ALA A 84 10.20 8.35 2.27
C ALA A 84 9.44 9.61 2.73
N CYS A 85 9.82 10.18 3.87
CA CYS A 85 9.22 11.40 4.41
C CYS A 85 9.34 12.58 3.43
N ILE A 86 10.54 12.82 2.90
CA ILE A 86 10.78 13.91 1.92
C ILE A 86 9.92 13.71 0.67
N LYS A 87 9.87 12.49 0.14
CA LYS A 87 9.05 12.17 -1.03
C LYS A 87 7.58 12.48 -0.79
N ILE A 88 7.03 12.08 0.36
CA ILE A 88 5.63 12.33 0.72
C ILE A 88 5.34 13.83 0.79
N LEU A 89 6.21 14.60 1.45
CA LEU A 89 6.05 16.06 1.56
C LEU A 89 6.02 16.73 0.18
N VAL A 90 6.95 16.36 -0.71
CA VAL A 90 6.99 16.90 -2.08
C VAL A 90 5.74 16.51 -2.87
N GLN A 91 5.31 15.26 -2.77
CA GLN A 91 4.14 14.78 -3.49
C GLN A 91 2.84 15.44 -3.03
N GLU A 92 2.70 15.70 -1.73
CA GLU A 92 1.52 16.40 -1.19
C GLU A 92 1.45 17.85 -1.67
N GLN A 93 2.61 18.53 -1.76
CA GLN A 93 2.73 19.88 -2.32
C GLN A 93 2.35 19.90 -3.81
N LEU A 94 2.87 18.96 -4.60
CA LEU A 94 2.57 18.87 -6.04
C LEU A 94 1.09 18.52 -6.29
N LYS A 95 0.52 17.61 -5.50
CA LYS A 95 -0.89 17.23 -5.56
C LYS A 95 -1.80 18.41 -5.23
N SER A 96 -1.45 19.19 -4.22
CA SER A 96 -2.17 20.41 -3.84
C SER A 96 -2.17 21.46 -4.96
N ARG A 97 -1.04 21.65 -5.66
CA ARG A 97 -0.94 22.55 -6.82
C ARG A 97 -1.80 22.07 -7.99
N LYS A 98 -1.72 20.77 -8.33
CA LYS A 98 -2.45 20.18 -9.47
C LYS A 98 -3.97 20.27 -9.30
N ARG A 99 -4.46 20.23 -8.05
CA ARG A 99 -5.88 20.37 -7.74
C ARG A 99 -6.40 21.78 -8.05
N ARG A 100 -5.68 22.83 -7.65
CA ARG A 100 -6.05 24.23 -7.95
C ARG A 100 -6.14 24.50 -9.45
N THR A 101 -5.14 24.08 -10.23
CA THR A 101 -5.13 24.27 -11.68
C THR A 101 -6.29 23.54 -12.38
N ARG A 102 -6.71 22.39 -11.86
CA ARG A 102 -7.84 21.63 -12.41
C ARG A 102 -9.19 22.30 -12.12
N GLU A 103 -9.36 22.87 -10.93
CA GLU A 103 -10.55 23.65 -10.56
C GLU A 103 -10.66 24.89 -11.45
N GLU A 104 -9.58 25.66 -11.61
CA GLU A 104 -9.54 26.86 -12.46
C GLU A 104 -9.83 26.57 -13.94
N ASN A 105 -9.30 25.48 -14.49
CA ASN A 105 -9.62 25.05 -15.87
C ASN A 105 -11.07 24.58 -16.03
N SER A 106 -11.65 23.96 -15.01
CA SER A 106 -13.05 23.52 -15.04
C SER A 106 -14.00 24.71 -15.04
N GLU A 107 -13.71 25.75 -14.26
CA GLU A 107 -14.49 27.00 -14.24
C GLU A 107 -14.46 27.71 -15.59
N LYS A 108 -13.26 27.88 -16.18
CA LYS A 108 -13.10 28.46 -17.52
C LYS A 108 -13.85 27.66 -18.58
N PHE A 109 -13.82 26.34 -18.51
CA PHE A 109 -14.53 25.49 -19.47
C PHE A 109 -16.06 25.64 -19.37
N VAL A 110 -16.61 25.71 -18.15
CA VAL A 110 -18.04 25.96 -17.92
C VAL A 110 -18.46 27.33 -18.45
N GLU A 111 -17.63 28.36 -18.26
CA GLU A 111 -17.88 29.71 -18.76
C GLU A 111 -17.90 29.75 -20.31
N LEU A 112 -17.00 29.01 -20.96
CA LEU A 112 -16.97 28.86 -22.43
C LEU A 112 -18.23 28.17 -22.96
N LEU A 113 -18.71 27.11 -22.30
CA LEU A 113 -19.95 26.44 -22.70
C LEU A 113 -21.15 27.38 -22.60
N LYS A 114 -21.21 28.21 -21.54
CA LYS A 114 -22.27 29.20 -21.35
C LYS A 114 -22.27 30.27 -22.45
N LYS A 115 -21.09 30.61 -22.99
CA LYS A 115 -20.93 31.59 -24.09
C LYS A 115 -21.36 31.04 -25.45
N ILE A 116 -21.24 29.73 -25.69
CA ILE A 116 -21.62 29.10 -26.98
C ILE A 116 -23.13 28.82 -27.02
N SER A 117 -23.74 28.56 -25.87
CA SER A 117 -25.16 28.22 -25.77
C SER A 117 -26.12 29.41 -25.89
N ASN A 118 -25.61 30.65 -25.91
CA ASN A 118 -26.39 31.89 -25.91
C ASN A 118 -26.07 32.73 -27.15
#